data_AF-Q26B91-F1
#
_entry.id   AF-Q26B91-F1
#
_cell.length_a   1.000
_cell.length_b   1.000
_cell.length_c   1.000
_cell.angle_alpha   90.00
_cell.angle_beta   90.00
_cell.angle_gamma   90.00
#
_symmetry.space_group_name_H-M   'P 1'
#
loop_
_entity.id
_entity.type
_entity.pdbx_description
1 polymer ?
#
loop_
_entity_poly.entity_id
_entity_poly.type
_entity_poly.pdbx_seq_one_letter_code
_entity_poly.pdbx_strand_id
1 'polypeptide(L)'
;MKKHLYILFSASLLLTTTACNFLNKQTIDSFEAIEVDVEAASLDTSKEIKSLMKTLTDSAMANPAVYASAYNHMNEFHNKSERLLTELQHVRSLINDQVGETGDFEKMDEDTDELLFNGDSPSENGARFIKAIKDYNLTASDQLYFFPEAEKMAQQTLFIEDVTNRDGETVEWLTYHFKGFPAIASKVKIMTMENDVKNVEVTFLKALIEKPQF
;
A
#
# COMPACT_ATOMS: atom_id res chain seq x y z
N MET A 1 10.67 -55.41 10.28
CA MET A 1 9.74 -54.53 9.52
C MET A 1 9.53 -53.15 10.14
N LYS A 2 9.31 -53.01 11.46
CA LYS A 2 9.04 -51.68 12.08
C LYS A 2 10.16 -50.62 11.96
N LYS A 3 11.45 -51.01 11.93
CA LYS A 3 12.59 -50.07 11.76
C LYS A 3 12.67 -49.43 10.36
N HIS A 4 12.33 -50.16 9.29
CA HIS A 4 12.35 -49.60 7.92
C HIS A 4 11.18 -48.66 7.66
N LEU A 5 10.02 -48.90 8.29
CA LEU A 5 8.86 -48.01 8.20
C LEU A 5 9.11 -46.66 8.91
N TYR A 6 9.84 -46.68 10.03
CA TYR A 6 10.20 -45.46 10.77
C TYR A 6 11.18 -44.56 10.00
N ILE A 7 12.15 -45.16 9.30
CA ILE A 7 13.15 -44.44 8.48
C ILE A 7 12.50 -43.81 7.24
N LEU A 8 11.54 -44.50 6.61
CA LEU A 8 10.78 -43.96 5.47
C LEU A 8 9.85 -42.81 5.89
N PHE A 9 9.22 -42.91 7.06
CA PHE A 9 8.37 -41.85 7.60
C PHE A 9 9.19 -40.61 7.98
N SER A 10 10.33 -40.78 8.66
CA SER A 10 11.24 -39.68 9.03
C SER A 10 11.88 -39.01 7.82
N ALA A 11 12.23 -39.76 6.77
CA ALA A 11 12.77 -39.20 5.54
C ALA A 11 11.71 -38.42 4.74
N SER A 12 10.46 -38.89 4.71
CA SER A 12 9.37 -38.15 4.07
C SER A 12 9.08 -36.83 4.81
N LEU A 13 9.12 -36.83 6.14
CA LEU A 13 8.93 -35.64 6.97
C LEU A 13 10.06 -34.62 6.73
N LEU A 14 11.32 -35.07 6.70
CA LEU A 14 12.47 -34.22 6.38
C LEU A 14 12.43 -33.67 4.96
N LEU A 15 12.01 -34.47 3.97
CA LEU A 15 11.84 -34.03 2.59
C LEU A 15 10.72 -33.00 2.47
N THR A 16 9.61 -33.17 3.20
CA THR A 16 8.51 -32.19 3.21
C THR A 16 8.88 -30.89 3.92
N THR A 17 9.61 -30.94 5.05
CA THR A 17 10.06 -29.72 5.74
C THR A 17 11.11 -28.97 4.92
N THR A 18 12.03 -29.70 4.26
CA THR A 18 13.05 -29.08 3.40
C THR A 18 12.42 -28.45 2.14
N ALA A 19 11.40 -29.09 1.56
CA ALA A 19 10.66 -28.53 0.42
C ALA A 19 9.81 -27.32 0.82
N CYS A 20 9.18 -27.32 2.00
CA CYS A 20 8.42 -26.17 2.50
C CYS A 20 9.34 -24.97 2.75
N ASN A 21 10.47 -25.18 3.43
CA ASN A 21 11.45 -24.12 3.67
C ASN A 21 12.06 -23.57 2.37
N PHE A 22 12.22 -24.42 1.34
CA PHE A 22 12.71 -23.99 0.03
C PHE A 22 11.69 -23.16 -0.76
N LEU A 23 10.41 -23.54 -0.72
CA LEU A 23 9.32 -22.79 -1.36
C LEU A 23 9.06 -21.45 -0.65
N ASN A 24 9.15 -21.40 0.68
CA ASN A 24 9.03 -20.16 1.44
C ASN A 24 10.18 -19.20 1.07
N LYS A 25 11.41 -19.71 0.96
CA LYS A 25 12.55 -18.90 0.50
C LYS A 25 12.33 -18.31 -0.90
N GLN A 26 11.94 -19.13 -1.89
CA GLN A 26 11.70 -18.64 -3.25
C GLN A 26 10.55 -17.61 -3.32
N THR A 27 9.54 -17.77 -2.47
CA THR A 27 8.41 -16.84 -2.36
C THR A 27 8.85 -15.51 -1.77
N ILE A 28 9.64 -15.53 -0.70
CA ILE A 28 10.20 -14.32 -0.07
C ILE A 28 11.16 -13.60 -1.03
N ASP A 29 12.06 -14.32 -1.72
CA ASP A 29 12.94 -13.75 -2.74
C ASP A 29 12.13 -13.00 -3.83
N SER A 30 10.93 -13.52 -4.18
CA SER A 30 10.03 -12.87 -5.13
C SER A 30 9.39 -11.60 -4.55
N PHE A 31 8.99 -11.63 -3.27
CA PHE A 31 8.46 -10.44 -2.60
C PHE A 31 9.53 -9.36 -2.38
N GLU A 32 10.77 -9.73 -2.06
CA GLU A 32 11.89 -8.79 -1.97
C GLU A 32 12.15 -8.11 -3.33
N ALA A 33 12.09 -8.87 -4.43
CA ALA A 33 12.19 -8.27 -5.77
C ALA A 33 11.05 -7.28 -6.05
N ILE A 34 9.81 -7.62 -5.67
CA ILE A 34 8.67 -6.71 -5.79
C ILE A 34 8.86 -5.47 -4.92
N GLU A 35 9.38 -5.62 -3.70
CA GLU A 35 9.67 -4.51 -2.79
C GLU A 35 10.62 -3.50 -3.45
N VAL A 36 11.74 -4.00 -4.01
CA VAL A 36 12.74 -3.18 -4.71
C VAL A 36 12.12 -2.46 -5.91
N ASP A 37 11.32 -3.16 -6.71
CA ASP A 37 10.66 -2.58 -7.88
C ASP A 37 9.65 -1.50 -7.48
N VAL A 38 8.85 -1.75 -6.45
CA VAL A 38 7.87 -0.78 -5.93
C VAL A 38 8.57 0.43 -5.31
N GLU A 39 9.68 0.24 -4.59
CA GLU A 39 10.45 1.35 -4.04
C GLU A 39 11.06 2.22 -5.15
N ALA A 40 11.65 1.61 -6.17
CA ALA A 40 12.19 2.32 -7.33
C ALA A 40 11.10 3.13 -8.05
N ALA A 41 9.94 2.52 -8.32
CA ALA A 41 8.79 3.20 -8.93
C ALA A 41 8.27 4.35 -8.06
N SER A 42 8.21 4.14 -6.74
CA SER A 42 7.77 5.14 -5.77
C SER A 42 8.72 6.35 -5.70
N LEU A 43 10.03 6.13 -5.83
CA LEU A 43 11.03 7.20 -5.91
C LEU A 43 10.88 8.03 -7.19
N ASP A 44 10.65 7.37 -8.33
CA ASP A 44 10.47 8.08 -9.61
C ASP A 44 9.16 8.88 -9.62
N THR A 45 8.07 8.31 -9.12
CA THR A 45 6.79 9.00 -8.96
C THR A 45 6.92 10.22 -8.03
N SER A 46 7.68 10.11 -6.93
CA SER A 46 7.97 11.26 -6.06
C SER A 46 8.79 12.36 -6.74
N LYS A 47 9.72 12.02 -7.65
CA LYS A 47 10.43 13.04 -8.45
C LYS A 47 9.48 13.72 -9.42
N GLU A 48 8.56 12.97 -10.03
CA GLU A 48 7.57 13.51 -10.95
C GLU A 48 6.60 14.47 -10.25
N ILE A 49 6.05 14.11 -9.08
CA ILE A 49 5.22 15.00 -8.26
C ILE A 49 5.93 16.34 -8.01
N LYS A 50 7.19 16.28 -7.53
CA LYS A 50 8.00 17.48 -7.26
C LYS A 50 8.16 18.36 -8.50
N SER A 51 8.39 17.74 -9.66
CA SER A 51 8.52 18.44 -10.94
C SER A 51 7.20 19.13 -11.33
N LEU A 52 6.08 18.40 -11.30
CA LEU A 52 4.75 18.92 -11.65
C LEU A 52 4.32 20.05 -10.71
N MET A 53 4.52 19.88 -9.40
CA MET A 53 4.24 20.93 -8.41
C MET A 53 5.06 22.19 -8.65
N LYS A 54 6.34 22.03 -9.00
CA LYS A 54 7.19 23.17 -9.37
C LYS A 54 6.65 23.87 -10.62
N THR A 55 6.26 23.12 -11.66
CA THR A 55 5.66 23.69 -12.87
C THR A 55 4.39 24.48 -12.57
N LEU A 56 3.48 23.96 -11.74
CA LEU A 56 2.27 24.66 -11.33
C LEU A 56 2.58 25.92 -10.51
N THR A 57 3.57 25.85 -9.61
CA THR A 57 4.02 27.00 -8.82
C THR A 57 4.58 28.11 -9.70
N ASP A 58 5.51 27.78 -10.61
CA ASP A 58 6.09 28.75 -11.54
C ASP A 58 5.02 29.36 -12.46
N SER A 59 4.06 28.55 -12.90
CA SER A 59 2.93 29.00 -13.75
C SER A 59 1.99 29.94 -12.99
N ALA A 60 1.71 29.67 -11.72
CA ALA A 60 0.94 30.55 -10.85
C ALA A 60 1.64 31.87 -10.56
N MET A 61 2.96 31.86 -10.40
CA MET A 61 3.74 33.09 -10.25
C MET A 61 3.75 33.93 -11.53
N ALA A 62 3.90 33.28 -12.69
CA ALA A 62 3.97 33.95 -13.99
C ALA A 62 2.60 34.46 -14.47
N ASN A 63 1.53 33.71 -14.22
CA ASN A 63 0.17 34.07 -14.63
C ASN A 63 -0.87 33.69 -13.56
N PRO A 64 -0.97 34.48 -12.47
CA PRO A 64 -1.88 34.19 -11.36
C PRO A 64 -3.35 34.10 -11.78
N ALA A 65 -3.78 34.90 -12.77
CA ALA A 65 -5.16 34.91 -13.24
C ALA A 65 -5.61 33.57 -13.87
N VAL A 66 -4.65 32.76 -14.33
CA VAL A 66 -4.92 31.44 -14.92
C VAL A 66 -4.65 30.31 -13.93
N TYR A 67 -3.58 30.39 -13.15
CA TYR A 67 -3.07 29.24 -12.38
C TYR A 67 -3.26 29.32 -10.86
N ALA A 68 -3.80 30.41 -10.31
CA ALA A 68 -4.00 30.51 -8.86
C ALA A 68 -4.96 29.44 -8.31
N SER A 69 -6.03 29.07 -9.04
CA SER A 69 -6.94 27.98 -8.64
C SER A 69 -6.19 26.64 -8.58
N ALA A 70 -5.52 26.28 -9.68
CA ALA A 70 -4.70 25.09 -9.75
C ALA A 70 -3.63 25.00 -8.65
N TYR A 71 -2.96 26.11 -8.32
CA TYR A 71 -1.98 26.14 -7.24
C TYR A 71 -2.60 25.82 -5.87
N ASN A 72 -3.76 26.40 -5.56
CA ASN A 72 -4.44 26.14 -4.29
C ASN A 72 -4.88 24.67 -4.21
N HIS A 73 -5.51 24.16 -5.28
CA HIS A 73 -5.95 22.77 -5.34
C HIS A 73 -4.81 21.76 -5.31
N MET A 74 -3.69 22.06 -5.97
CA MET A 74 -2.45 21.27 -5.88
C MET A 74 -1.99 21.14 -4.43
N ASN A 75 -1.82 22.25 -3.71
CA ASN A 75 -1.32 22.22 -2.33
C ASN A 75 -2.30 21.51 -1.40
N GLU A 76 -3.59 21.75 -1.56
CA GLU A 76 -4.62 21.07 -0.78
C GLU A 76 -4.59 19.55 -1.01
N PHE A 77 -4.53 19.13 -2.27
CA PHE A 77 -4.50 17.71 -2.62
C PHE A 77 -3.21 17.03 -2.14
N HIS A 78 -2.06 17.68 -2.34
CA HIS A 78 -0.77 17.20 -1.84
C HIS A 78 -0.79 16.97 -0.33
N ASN A 79 -1.35 17.92 0.45
CA ASN A 79 -1.47 17.77 1.89
C ASN A 79 -2.37 16.59 2.30
N LYS A 80 -3.43 16.30 1.52
CA LYS A 80 -4.27 15.12 1.75
C LYS A 80 -3.50 13.83 1.47
N SER A 81 -2.76 13.77 0.36
CA SER A 81 -1.89 12.64 -0.01
C SER A 81 -0.82 12.38 1.06
N GLU A 82 -0.08 13.42 1.49
CA GLU A 82 0.98 13.29 2.49
C GLU A 82 0.46 12.78 3.84
N ARG A 83 -0.75 13.19 4.24
CA ARG A 83 -1.39 12.67 5.46
C ARG A 83 -1.67 11.17 5.36
N LEU A 84 -2.19 10.69 4.22
CA LEU A 84 -2.38 9.26 4.02
C LEU A 84 -1.04 8.52 3.96
N LEU A 85 -0.09 9.02 3.17
CA LEU A 85 1.25 8.44 3.05
C LEU A 85 1.95 8.29 4.40
N THR A 86 1.84 9.30 5.28
CA THR A 86 2.39 9.24 6.64
C THR A 86 1.82 8.07 7.45
N GLU A 87 0.51 7.84 7.36
CA GLU A 87 -0.16 6.75 8.07
C GLU A 87 0.19 5.37 7.49
N LEU A 88 0.29 5.25 6.16
CA LEU A 88 0.77 4.03 5.50
C LEU A 88 2.21 3.70 5.92
N GLN A 89 3.10 4.70 5.88
CA GLN A 89 4.50 4.56 6.27
C GLN A 89 4.65 4.19 7.74
N HIS A 90 3.79 4.71 8.61
CA HIS A 90 3.77 4.35 10.02
C HIS A 90 3.44 2.86 10.22
N VAL A 91 2.42 2.33 9.55
CA VAL A 91 2.12 0.90 9.65
C VAL A 91 3.27 0.06 9.08
N ARG A 92 3.86 0.47 7.96
CA ARG A 92 5.03 -0.19 7.39
C ARG A 92 6.21 -0.19 8.37
N SER A 93 6.45 0.90 9.09
CA SER A 93 7.53 0.96 10.07
C SER A 93 7.30 0.00 11.23
N LEU A 94 6.06 -0.13 11.71
CA LEU A 94 5.71 -1.10 12.75
C LEU A 94 5.99 -2.54 12.31
N ILE A 95 5.69 -2.89 11.06
CA ILE A 95 6.04 -4.20 10.50
C ILE A 95 7.57 -4.38 10.50
N ASN A 96 8.32 -3.40 9.99
CA ASN A 96 9.79 -3.45 9.98
C ASN A 96 10.38 -3.56 11.40
N ASP A 97 9.80 -2.89 12.40
CA ASP A 97 10.26 -2.96 13.79
C ASP A 97 10.07 -4.37 14.38
N GLN A 98 9.02 -5.08 13.96
CA GLN A 98 8.71 -6.44 14.40
C GLN A 98 9.59 -7.49 13.71
N VAL A 99 9.70 -7.45 12.37
CA VAL A 99 10.34 -8.52 11.59
C VAL A 99 11.74 -8.18 11.09
N GLY A 100 12.18 -6.92 11.22
CA GLY A 100 13.42 -6.41 10.66
C GLY A 100 13.27 -5.93 9.21
N GLU A 101 14.25 -5.16 8.73
CA GLU A 101 14.22 -4.58 7.37
C GLU A 101 14.65 -5.55 6.27
N THR A 102 15.54 -6.53 6.55
CA THR A 102 16.09 -7.45 5.53
C THR A 102 16.42 -8.85 6.07
N GLY A 103 16.25 -9.88 5.23
CA GLY A 103 17.01 -11.14 5.29
C GLY A 103 16.68 -12.16 6.39
N ASP A 104 15.73 -11.87 7.29
CA ASP A 104 15.23 -12.84 8.27
C ASP A 104 13.97 -13.53 7.75
N PHE A 105 14.18 -14.53 6.88
CA PHE A 105 13.12 -15.25 6.17
C PHE A 105 12.07 -15.88 7.09
N GLU A 106 12.48 -16.32 8.29
CA GLU A 106 11.55 -16.94 9.25
C GLU A 106 10.58 -15.89 9.78
N LYS A 107 11.06 -14.70 10.16
CA LYS A 107 10.21 -13.61 10.65
C LYS A 107 9.34 -12.98 9.55
N MET A 108 9.84 -12.92 8.32
CA MET A 108 9.09 -12.37 7.19
C MET A 108 7.89 -13.24 6.78
N ASP A 109 7.94 -14.54 7.10
CA ASP A 109 6.86 -15.51 6.86
C ASP A 109 5.80 -15.52 7.97
N GLU A 110 6.13 -14.99 9.16
CA GLU A 110 5.18 -14.81 10.27
C GLU A 110 4.16 -13.70 9.95
N ASP A 111 2.96 -13.81 10.51
CA ASP A 111 1.96 -12.75 10.44
C ASP A 111 2.30 -11.59 11.40
N THR A 112 1.60 -10.48 11.21
CA THR A 112 1.72 -9.27 12.05
C THR A 112 0.35 -8.85 12.56
N ASP A 113 -0.51 -9.84 12.85
CA ASP A 113 -1.91 -9.59 13.16
C ASP A 113 -2.07 -8.69 14.38
N GLU A 114 -1.23 -8.83 15.40
CA GLU A 114 -1.27 -8.01 16.61
C GLU A 114 -1.04 -6.51 16.35
N LEU A 115 -0.40 -6.16 15.23
CA LEU A 115 -0.21 -4.76 14.86
C LEU A 115 -1.53 -4.14 14.43
N LEU A 116 -2.35 -4.86 13.65
CA LEU A 116 -3.57 -4.33 13.00
C LEU A 116 -4.87 -4.84 13.63
N PHE A 117 -4.81 -5.86 14.48
CA PHE A 117 -5.96 -6.55 15.05
C PHE A 117 -5.82 -6.76 16.56
N ASN A 118 -6.95 -6.79 17.24
CA ASN A 118 -7.14 -7.25 18.60
C ASN A 118 -8.22 -8.34 18.58
N GLY A 119 -7.78 -9.59 18.42
CA GLY A 119 -8.67 -10.71 18.12
C GLY A 119 -9.36 -10.53 16.76
N ASP A 120 -10.68 -10.39 16.77
CA ASP A 120 -11.48 -10.25 15.54
C ASP A 120 -11.81 -8.80 15.18
N SER A 121 -11.40 -7.83 16.00
CA SER A 121 -11.60 -6.41 15.74
C SER A 121 -10.29 -5.72 15.36
N PRO A 122 -10.33 -4.57 14.64
CA PRO A 122 -9.14 -3.76 14.44
C PRO A 122 -8.50 -3.32 15.76
N SER A 123 -7.16 -3.32 15.81
CA SER A 123 -6.39 -2.67 16.87
C SER A 123 -6.52 -1.14 16.75
N GLU A 124 -5.87 -0.38 17.65
CA GLU A 124 -5.78 1.07 17.51
C GLU A 124 -5.10 1.48 16.18
N ASN A 125 -4.01 0.80 15.81
CA ASN A 125 -3.33 1.05 14.54
C ASN A 125 -4.19 0.61 13.35
N GLY A 126 -4.87 -0.53 13.43
CA GLY A 126 -5.79 -0.97 12.39
C GLY A 126 -6.94 0.01 12.16
N ALA A 127 -7.52 0.54 13.25
CA ALA A 127 -8.56 1.55 13.17
C ALA A 127 -8.05 2.87 12.57
N ARG A 128 -6.84 3.32 12.96
CA ARG A 128 -6.21 4.51 12.38
C ARG A 128 -5.91 4.34 10.89
N PHE A 129 -5.40 3.18 10.50
CA PHE A 129 -5.10 2.83 9.12
C PHE A 129 -6.34 2.90 8.22
N ILE A 130 -7.42 2.22 8.63
CA ILE A 130 -8.70 2.26 7.89
C ILE A 130 -9.30 3.65 7.87
N LYS A 131 -9.22 4.39 8.99
CA LYS A 131 -9.71 5.76 9.05
C LYS A 131 -8.95 6.68 8.09
N ALA A 132 -7.63 6.57 8.02
CA ALA A 132 -6.81 7.41 7.14
C ALA A 132 -7.21 7.23 5.66
N ILE A 133 -7.44 5.98 5.23
CA ILE A 133 -7.86 5.68 3.86
C ILE A 133 -9.27 6.24 3.58
N LYS A 134 -10.22 6.04 4.51
CA LYS A 134 -11.59 6.58 4.39
C LYS A 134 -11.59 8.11 4.36
N ASP A 135 -10.83 8.75 5.24
CA ASP A 135 -10.69 10.21 5.29
C ASP A 135 -10.10 10.74 3.98
N TYR A 136 -9.07 10.08 3.42
CA TYR A 136 -8.50 10.47 2.14
C TYR A 136 -9.54 10.39 1.02
N ASN A 137 -10.22 9.25 0.85
CA ASN A 137 -11.24 9.10 -0.19
C ASN A 137 -12.35 10.15 -0.08
N LEU A 138 -12.84 10.38 1.14
CA LEU A 138 -13.87 11.38 1.40
C LEU A 138 -13.38 12.79 1.02
N THR A 139 -12.21 13.19 1.52
CA THR A 139 -11.71 14.55 1.37
C THR A 139 -11.12 14.85 -0.02
N ALA A 140 -10.64 13.84 -0.74
CA ALA A 140 -10.12 13.98 -2.09
C ALA A 140 -11.22 13.98 -3.16
N SER A 141 -12.38 13.36 -2.87
CA SER A 141 -13.46 13.13 -3.85
C SER A 141 -13.93 14.41 -4.56
N ASP A 142 -14.16 15.50 -3.82
CA ASP A 142 -14.63 16.78 -4.36
C ASP A 142 -13.68 17.34 -5.44
N GLN A 143 -12.37 17.20 -5.23
CA GLN A 143 -11.36 17.67 -6.19
C GLN A 143 -11.26 16.72 -7.38
N LEU A 144 -11.32 15.41 -7.14
CA LEU A 144 -11.19 14.39 -8.17
C LEU A 144 -12.38 14.34 -9.12
N TYR A 145 -13.58 14.69 -8.66
CA TYR A 145 -14.83 14.67 -9.45
C TYR A 145 -14.71 15.39 -10.80
N PHE A 146 -13.90 16.46 -10.89
CA PHE A 146 -13.69 17.22 -12.12
C PHE A 146 -12.65 16.58 -13.07
N PHE A 147 -11.97 15.53 -12.62
CA PHE A 147 -10.87 14.84 -13.30
C PHE A 147 -11.11 13.33 -13.35
N PRO A 148 -11.93 12.84 -14.32
CA PRO A 148 -12.40 11.46 -14.35
C PRO A 148 -11.30 10.39 -14.36
N GLU A 149 -10.13 10.68 -14.93
CA GLU A 149 -9.00 9.75 -14.94
C GLU A 149 -8.38 9.57 -13.55
N ALA A 150 -8.15 10.69 -12.85
CA ALA A 150 -7.64 10.67 -11.48
C ALA A 150 -8.67 10.07 -10.51
N GLU A 151 -9.94 10.42 -10.67
CA GLU A 151 -11.05 9.85 -9.90
C GLU A 151 -11.13 8.34 -10.07
N LYS A 152 -11.14 7.86 -11.32
CA LYS A 152 -11.17 6.44 -11.62
C LYS A 152 -9.98 5.71 -11.01
N MET A 153 -8.79 6.28 -11.11
CA MET A 153 -7.58 5.68 -10.52
C MET A 153 -7.74 5.53 -9.01
N ALA A 154 -8.15 6.59 -8.30
CA ALA A 154 -8.38 6.54 -6.86
C ALA A 154 -9.46 5.52 -6.47
N GLN A 155 -10.55 5.43 -7.24
CA GLN A 155 -11.60 4.43 -7.04
C GLN A 155 -11.11 2.99 -7.20
N GLN A 156 -10.15 2.75 -8.08
CA GLN A 156 -9.63 1.41 -8.33
C GLN A 156 -8.59 0.97 -7.28
N THR A 157 -7.86 1.90 -6.67
CA THR A 157 -6.71 1.57 -5.83
C THR A 157 -6.90 1.88 -4.35
N LEU A 158 -7.74 2.86 -4.00
CA LEU A 158 -7.83 3.38 -2.63
C LEU A 158 -9.21 3.18 -1.98
N PHE A 159 -10.22 2.70 -2.71
CA PHE A 159 -11.51 2.36 -2.12
C PHE A 159 -11.44 1.03 -1.35
N ILE A 160 -11.93 1.08 -0.11
CA ILE A 160 -11.88 -0.04 0.83
C ILE A 160 -13.29 -0.45 1.25
N GLU A 161 -13.92 -1.25 0.39
CA GLU A 161 -15.23 -1.86 0.64
C GLU A 161 -15.07 -3.30 1.12
N ASP A 162 -16.08 -3.79 1.84
CA ASP A 162 -16.11 -5.19 2.30
C ASP A 162 -16.12 -6.15 1.10
N VAL A 163 -15.41 -7.26 1.24
CA VAL A 163 -15.14 -8.20 0.15
C VAL A 163 -15.98 -9.44 0.32
N THR A 164 -16.66 -9.88 -0.74
CA THR A 164 -17.29 -11.21 -0.75
C THR A 164 -16.22 -12.27 -1.05
N ASN A 165 -15.96 -13.15 -0.10
CA ASN A 165 -14.97 -14.21 -0.25
C ASN A 165 -15.48 -15.36 -1.15
N ARG A 166 -14.64 -16.38 -1.36
CA ARG A 166 -14.98 -17.54 -2.21
C ARG A 166 -16.14 -18.38 -1.68
N ASP A 167 -16.41 -18.29 -0.38
CA ASP A 167 -17.49 -19.01 0.30
C ASP A 167 -18.81 -18.22 0.30
N GLY A 168 -18.81 -17.02 -0.30
CA GLY A 168 -19.99 -16.15 -0.40
C GLY A 168 -20.23 -15.30 0.85
N GLU A 169 -19.29 -15.26 1.80
CA GLU A 169 -19.38 -14.46 3.00
C GLU A 169 -18.78 -13.07 2.78
N THR A 170 -19.44 -12.05 3.32
CA THR A 170 -18.91 -10.68 3.36
C THR A 170 -17.88 -10.57 4.48
N VAL A 171 -16.66 -10.19 4.13
CA VAL A 171 -15.52 -10.05 5.03
C VAL A 171 -15.05 -8.60 5.02
N GLU A 172 -14.76 -8.05 6.20
CA GLU A 172 -14.21 -6.70 6.32
C GLU A 172 -12.90 -6.56 5.53
N TRP A 173 -12.73 -5.42 4.85
CA TRP A 173 -11.58 -5.18 3.98
C TRP A 173 -10.22 -5.41 4.67
N LEU A 174 -10.08 -4.91 5.91
CA LEU A 174 -8.83 -5.06 6.67
C LEU A 174 -8.50 -6.54 6.89
N THR A 175 -9.49 -7.30 7.36
CA THR A 175 -9.37 -8.75 7.60
C THR A 175 -9.01 -9.49 6.33
N TYR A 176 -9.71 -9.21 5.22
CA TYR A 176 -9.49 -9.89 3.94
C TYR A 176 -8.07 -9.69 3.39
N HIS A 177 -7.45 -8.55 3.67
CA HIS A 177 -6.19 -8.15 3.05
C HIS A 177 -4.95 -8.28 3.93
N PHE A 178 -5.11 -8.39 5.25
CA PHE A 178 -3.99 -8.36 6.19
C PHE A 178 -4.04 -9.47 7.25
N LYS A 179 -5.21 -9.99 7.61
CA LYS A 179 -5.30 -10.98 8.70
C LYS A 179 -4.71 -12.33 8.28
N GLY A 180 -3.73 -12.81 9.03
CA GLY A 180 -2.97 -14.04 8.77
C GLY A 180 -2.08 -13.97 7.53
N PHE A 181 -1.82 -12.78 6.98
CA PHE A 181 -0.88 -12.61 5.88
C PHE A 181 0.56 -12.50 6.40
N PRO A 182 1.53 -13.12 5.71
CA PRO A 182 2.94 -12.94 6.03
C PRO A 182 3.33 -11.46 6.07
N ALA A 183 4.22 -11.09 6.99
CA ALA A 183 4.70 -9.73 7.19
C ALA A 183 5.21 -9.10 5.89
N ILE A 184 5.97 -9.86 5.08
CA ILE A 184 6.50 -9.37 3.81
C ILE A 184 5.39 -9.05 2.80
N ALA A 185 4.32 -9.86 2.75
CA ALA A 185 3.19 -9.62 1.86
C ALA A 185 2.41 -8.38 2.29
N SER A 186 2.16 -8.23 3.59
CA SER A 186 1.53 -7.04 4.18
C SER A 186 2.35 -5.77 3.92
N LYS A 187 3.67 -5.83 4.09
CA LYS A 187 4.61 -4.74 3.81
C LYS A 187 4.55 -4.30 2.34
N VAL A 188 4.71 -5.24 1.40
CA VAL A 188 4.65 -4.96 -0.05
C VAL A 188 3.29 -4.38 -0.45
N LYS A 189 2.21 -4.86 0.15
CA LYS A 189 0.87 -4.32 -0.09
C LYS A 189 0.75 -2.86 0.34
N ILE A 190 1.26 -2.51 1.52
CA ILE A 190 1.29 -1.12 1.99
C ILE A 190 2.15 -0.24 1.07
N MET A 191 3.31 -0.73 0.64
CA MET A 191 4.17 0.00 -0.31
C MET A 191 3.49 0.23 -1.66
N THR A 192 2.72 -0.75 -2.12
CA THR A 192 1.92 -0.60 -3.34
C THR A 192 0.86 0.49 -3.15
N MET A 193 0.16 0.49 -2.01
CA MET A 193 -0.81 1.54 -1.67
C MET A 193 -0.14 2.93 -1.60
N GLU A 194 1.06 3.05 -1.02
CA GLU A 194 1.82 4.31 -1.02
C GLU A 194 2.09 4.78 -2.46
N ASN A 195 2.51 3.88 -3.34
CA ASN A 195 2.75 4.20 -4.74
C ASN A 195 1.46 4.58 -5.48
N ASP A 196 0.34 3.92 -5.17
CA ASP A 196 -0.97 4.22 -5.75
C ASP A 196 -1.44 5.63 -5.39
N VAL A 197 -1.29 6.06 -4.13
CA VAL A 197 -1.59 7.44 -3.70
C VAL A 197 -0.76 8.45 -4.51
N LYS A 198 0.53 8.17 -4.71
CA LYS A 198 1.41 9.03 -5.52
C LYS A 198 1.01 9.06 -6.99
N ASN A 199 0.59 7.93 -7.57
CA ASN A 199 0.12 7.88 -8.96
C ASN A 199 -1.19 8.65 -9.17
N VAL A 200 -2.12 8.57 -8.21
CA VAL A 200 -3.33 9.38 -8.21
C VAL A 200 -2.96 10.87 -8.21
N GLU A 201 -2.01 11.26 -7.35
CA GLU A 201 -1.52 12.63 -7.29
C GLU A 201 -0.86 13.07 -8.61
N VAL A 202 0.03 12.28 -9.20
CA VAL A 202 0.61 12.58 -10.52
C VAL A 202 -0.48 12.82 -11.57
N THR A 203 -1.48 11.94 -11.63
CA THR A 203 -2.60 12.04 -12.57
C THR A 203 -3.39 13.33 -12.35
N PHE A 204 -3.70 13.65 -11.09
CA PHE A 204 -4.38 14.89 -10.72
C PHE A 204 -3.56 16.13 -11.09
N LEU A 205 -2.26 16.16 -10.77
CA LEU A 205 -1.38 17.29 -11.07
C LEU A 205 -1.22 17.53 -12.57
N LYS A 206 -1.12 16.47 -13.39
CA LYS A 206 -1.14 16.58 -14.86
C LYS A 206 -2.44 17.22 -15.33
N ALA A 207 -3.57 16.76 -14.80
CA ALA A 207 -4.88 17.30 -15.16
C ALA A 207 -5.06 18.77 -14.75
N LEU A 208 -4.48 19.18 -13.62
CA LEU A 208 -4.43 20.59 -13.18
C LEU A 208 -3.64 21.47 -14.16
N ILE A 209 -2.53 20.98 -14.70
CA ILE A 209 -1.73 21.72 -15.69
C ILE A 209 -2.54 21.91 -16.98
N GLU A 210 -3.30 20.89 -17.39
CA GLU A 210 -4.15 20.96 -18.60
C GLU A 210 -5.38 21.84 -18.40
N LYS A 211 -5.96 21.86 -17.20
CA LYS A 211 -7.18 22.60 -16.86
C LYS A 211 -6.99 23.45 -15.59
N PRO A 212 -6.25 24.56 -15.67
CA PRO A 212 -5.83 25.29 -14.47
C PRO A 212 -6.91 26.18 -13.82
N GLN A 213 -8.05 26.39 -14.49
CA GLN A 213 -9.15 27.27 -14.07
C GLN A 213 -10.45 26.51 -13.75
N PHE A 214 -10.34 25.35 -13.11
CA PHE A 214 -11.50 24.64 -12.58
C PHE A 214 -11.86 25.14 -11.17
#